data_AF-A0A8S9LCM9-F1
#
_entry.id   AF-A0A8S9LCM9-F1
#
_cell.length_a   1.000
_cell.length_b   1.000
_cell.length_c   1.000
_cell.angle_alpha   90.00
_cell.angle_beta   90.00
_cell.angle_gamma   90.00
#
_symmetry.space_group_name_H-M   'P 1'
#
loop_
_entity.id
_entity.type
_entity.pdbx_description
1 polymer ?
#
loop_
_entity_poly.entity_id
_entity_poly.type
_entity_poly.pdbx_seq_one_letter_code
_entity_poly.pdbx_strand_id
1 'polypeptide(L)' 'MKSLVRRLKNPVYWLDITGLSQLRKDAHASSYSGNHPGNDSHWCLPGLPDTWNILFYSALFS' A
#
# COMPACT_ATOMS: atom_id res chain seq x y z
N MET A 1 14.58 4.65 4.09
CA MET A 1 13.95 4.99 2.80
C MET A 1 13.56 6.46 2.69
N LYS A 2 12.67 6.99 3.54
CA LYS A 2 12.19 8.40 3.50
C LYS A 2 13.29 9.46 3.44
N SER A 3 14.38 9.29 4.21
CA SER A 3 15.54 10.19 4.18
C SER A 3 16.30 10.16 2.84
N LEU A 4 16.30 9.02 2.13
CA LEU A 4 16.95 8.88 0.83
C LEU A 4 16.13 9.57 -0.26
N VAL A 5 14.80 9.39 -0.23
CA VAL A 5 13.87 9.97 -1.20
C VAL A 5 13.90 11.51 -1.17
N ARG A 6 14.07 12.10 0.02
CA ARG A 6 14.26 13.55 0.17
C ARG A 6 15.55 14.10 -0.47
N ARG A 7 16.51 13.24 -0.81
CA ARG A 7 17.80 13.63 -1.43
C ARG A 7 17.84 13.40 -2.94
N LEU A 8 16.74 12.94 -3.54
CA LEU A 8 16.69 12.73 -4.99
C LEU A 8 16.71 14.07 -5.72
N LYS A 9 17.48 14.14 -6.82
CA LYS A 9 17.57 15.33 -7.69
C LYS A 9 16.19 15.73 -8.24
N ASN A 10 15.38 14.73 -8.61
CA ASN A 10 14.00 14.93 -8.99
C ASN A 10 13.14 14.67 -7.74
N PRO A 11 12.34 15.66 -7.28
CA PRO A 11 11.52 15.49 -6.10
C PRO A 11 10.46 14.41 -6.34
N VAL A 12 10.32 13.50 -5.38
CA VAL A 12 9.34 12.41 -5.40
C VAL A 12 8.49 12.51 -4.14
N TYR A 13 7.18 12.39 -4.31
CA TYR A 13 6.25 12.32 -3.19
C TYR A 13 6.31 10.91 -2.55
N TRP A 14 6.67 10.84 -1.27
CA TRP A 14 6.69 9.59 -0.52
C TRP A 14 5.36 9.37 0.19
N LEU A 15 4.50 8.54 -0.41
CA LEU A 15 3.24 8.12 0.22
C LEU A 15 3.51 6.99 1.23
N ASP A 16 3.58 7.34 2.52
CA ASP A 16 3.87 6.37 3.58
C ASP A 16 2.61 5.59 4.01
N ILE A 17 2.38 4.46 3.34
CA ILE A 17 1.27 3.54 3.64
C ILE A 17 1.62 2.47 4.67
N THR A 18 2.83 2.46 5.22
CA THR A 18 3.35 1.32 6.00
C THR A 18 2.55 1.09 7.28
N GLY A 19 2.41 2.13 8.11
CA GLY A 19 1.73 2.04 9.40
C GLY A 19 0.26 1.66 9.26
N LEU A 20 -0.46 2.30 8.33
CA LEU A 20 -1.87 1.98 8.10
C LEU A 20 -2.06 0.56 7.55
N SER A 21 -1.14 0.08 6.70
CA SER A 21 -1.24 -1.26 6.12
C SER A 21 -0.99 -2.35 7.15
N GLN A 22 -0.07 -2.14 8.09
CA GLN A 22 0.20 -3.09 9.18
C GLN A 22 -0.99 -3.30 10.12
N LEU A 23 -1.90 -2.31 10.21
CA LEU A 23 -3.14 -2.43 10.97
C LEU A 23 -4.18 -3.33 10.29
N ARG A 24 -4.00 -3.66 9.01
CA ARG A 24 -5.01 -4.31 8.16
C ARG A 24 -4.63 -5.73 7.77
N LYS A 25 -4.13 -6.53 8.72
CA LYS A 25 -3.82 -7.96 8.50
C LYS A 25 -5.04 -8.77 8.00
N ASP A 26 -6.23 -8.30 8.30
CA ASP A 26 -7.52 -8.86 7.85
C ASP A 26 -7.75 -8.69 6.34
N ALA A 27 -7.05 -7.77 5.67
CA ALA A 27 -7.27 -7.48 4.27
C ALA A 27 -6.50 -8.41 3.31
N HIS A 28 -5.79 -9.42 3.83
CA HIS A 28 -5.05 -10.40 3.02
C HIS A 28 -5.95 -11.50 2.47
N ALA A 29 -5.56 -12.03 1.30
CA ALA A 29 -6.27 -13.14 0.67
C ALA A 29 -6.14 -14.47 1.44
N SER A 30 -5.12 -14.62 2.29
CA SER A 30 -4.86 -15.83 3.07
C SER A 30 -4.92 -17.10 2.19
N SER A 31 -5.80 -18.06 2.48
CA SER A 31 -6.01 -19.27 1.69
C SER A 31 -6.77 -19.05 0.37
N TYR A 32 -7.38 -17.89 0.17
CA TYR A 32 -8.26 -17.58 -0.97
C TYR A 32 -7.53 -16.94 -2.17
N SER A 33 -6.21 -17.09 -2.25
CA SER A 33 -5.35 -16.54 -3.31
C SER A 33 -5.16 -17.47 -4.52
N GLY A 34 -6.04 -18.46 -4.72
CA GLY A 34 -6.00 -19.41 -5.83
C GLY A 34 -4.73 -20.26 -5.81
N ASN A 35 -3.78 -19.98 -6.71
CA ASN A 35 -2.53 -20.75 -6.86
C ASN A 35 -1.47 -20.43 -5.78
N HIS A 36 -1.74 -19.49 -4.86
CA HIS A 36 -0.77 -19.07 -3.84
C HIS A 36 -1.31 -19.12 -2.40
N PRO A 37 -2.00 -20.20 -1.98
CA PRO A 37 -2.68 -20.25 -0.69
C PRO A 37 -1.68 -20.02 0.45
N GLY A 38 -2.02 -19.12 1.37
CA GLY A 38 -1.17 -18.74 2.51
C GLY A 38 -0.09 -17.70 2.19
N ASN A 39 -0.06 -17.15 0.96
CA ASN A 39 0.76 -15.99 0.68
C ASN A 39 0.06 -14.71 1.14
N ASP A 40 0.42 -14.25 2.34
CA ASP A 40 -0.06 -13.00 2.94
C ASP A 40 0.63 -11.75 2.36
N SER A 41 1.25 -11.83 1.18
CA SER A 41 1.82 -10.65 0.51
C SER A 41 0.81 -9.93 -0.39
N HIS A 42 -0.34 -10.56 -0.66
CA HIS A 42 -1.40 -10.01 -1.52
C HIS A 42 -2.62 -9.57 -0.70
N TRP A 43 -3.37 -8.63 -1.27
CA TRP A 43 -4.54 -8.02 -0.65
C TRP A 43 -5.80 -8.39 -1.43
N CYS A 44 -6.89 -8.63 -0.72
CA CYS A 44 -8.21 -8.77 -1.33
C CYS A 44 -8.64 -7.45 -2.01
N LEU A 45 -9.43 -7.58 -3.07
CA LEU A 45 -10.15 -6.48 -3.70
C LEU A 45 -11.67 -6.76 -3.68
N PRO A 46 -12.51 -5.79 -3.31
CA PRO A 46 -12.14 -4.47 -2.77
C PRO A 46 -11.46 -4.59 -1.39
N GLY A 47 -10.57 -3.65 -1.05
CA GLY A 47 -9.79 -3.73 0.19
C GLY A 47 -8.73 -2.65 0.40
N LEU A 48 -7.64 -3.03 1.06
CA LEU A 48 -6.58 -2.10 1.45
C LEU A 48 -5.97 -1.29 0.28
N PRO A 49 -5.73 -1.87 -0.91
CA PRO A 49 -5.23 -1.11 -2.06
C PRO A 49 -6.14 0.05 -2.51
N ASP A 50 -7.45 -0.06 -2.30
CA ASP A 50 -8.37 1.03 -2.64
C ASP A 50 -8.15 2.26 -1.75
N THR A 51 -7.83 2.03 -0.47
CA THR A 51 -7.46 3.12 0.45
C THR A 51 -6.17 3.80 0.03
N TRP A 52 -5.18 3.04 -0.46
CA TRP A 52 -3.95 3.61 -1.00
C TRP A 52 -4.24 4.49 -2.23
N ASN A 53 -5.13 4.05 -3.11
CA ASN A 53 -5.54 4.81 -4.30
C ASN A 53 -6.25 6.11 -3.93
N ILE A 54 -7.10 6.10 -2.89
CA ILE A 54 -7.75 7.32 -2.38
C ILE A 54 -6.70 8.29 -1.86
N LEU A 55 -5.76 7.84 -1.02
CA LEU A 55 -4.70 8.69 -0.48
C LEU A 55 -3.78 9.24 -1.59
N PHE A 56 -3.50 8.43 -2.60
CA PHE A 56 -2.74 8.84 -3.78
C PHE A 56 -3.49 9.90 -4.59
N TYR A 57 -4.79 9.68 -4.86
CA TYR A 57 -5.64 10.65 -5.55
C TYR A 57 -5.71 11.97 -4.78
N SER A 58 -5.91 11.92 -3.46
CA SER A 58 -5.87 13.11 -2.61
C SER A 58 -4.55 13.85 -2.73
N ALA A 59 -3.40 13.15 -2.68
CA ALA A 59 -2.09 13.78 -2.79
C ALA A 59 -1.76 14.36 -4.18
N LEU A 60 -2.40 13.85 -5.25
CA LEU A 60 -2.23 14.38 -6.61
C LEU A 60 -2.99 15.69 -6.84
N PHE A 61 -4.14 15.84 -6.20
CA PHE A 61 -5.09 16.94 -6.46
C PHE A 61 -5.29 17.89 -5.27
N SER A 62 -4.54 17.71 -4.17
CA SER A 62 -4.51 18.62 -3.01
C SER A 62 -3.58 19.82 -3.20
#